data_AF-F4RJB0-F1
#
_entry.id   AF-F4RJB0-F1
#
_cell.length_a   1.000
_cell.length_b   1.000
_cell.length_c   1.000
_cell.angle_alpha   90.00
_cell.angle_beta   90.00
_cell.angle_gamma   90.00
#
_symmetry.space_group_name_H-M   'P 1'
#
loop_
_entity.id
_entity.type
_entity.pdbx_description
1 polymer ?
#
loop_
_entity_poly.entity_id
_entity_poly.type
_entity_poly.pdbx_seq_one_letter_code
_entity_poly.pdbx_strand_id
1 'polypeptide(L)'
;MVMPLRHTLNALLLETIPDHIPTALAGKVLPKLRVIRSIHITAKPRRPIWFQWGIFRTVEVFIANYPNAKGYWESALKDINKLKKAPKLKHFIFITHNSKIKSNPILVELFKAWGIVCHFRTEMNHIDVLNFIDRLDEVVVESKTLEH
;
A
#
# COMPACT_ATOMS: atom_id res chain seq x y z
N MET A 1 2.93 -17.89 17.18
CA MET A 1 4.38 -18.00 16.84
C MET A 1 4.54 -17.51 15.40
N VAL A 2 5.10 -16.32 15.16
CA VAL A 2 5.22 -15.71 13.80
C VAL A 2 6.69 -15.32 13.48
N MET A 3 7.63 -15.64 14.35
CA MET A 3 9.04 -15.20 14.22
C MET A 3 9.77 -15.73 12.97
N PRO A 4 9.59 -16.98 12.51
CA PRO A 4 10.27 -17.46 11.30
C PRO A 4 9.85 -16.68 10.04
N LEU A 5 8.59 -16.24 9.98
CA LEU A 5 8.05 -15.52 8.82
C LEU A 5 8.53 -14.06 8.73
N ARG A 6 9.08 -13.51 9.82
CA ARG A 6 9.50 -12.09 9.87
C ARG A 6 10.54 -11.74 8.81
N HIS A 7 11.40 -12.70 8.45
CA HIS A 7 12.51 -12.50 7.51
C HIS A 7 12.23 -13.04 6.11
N THR A 8 11.03 -13.55 5.86
CA THR A 8 10.64 -14.13 4.55
C THR A 8 9.36 -13.53 3.99
N LEU A 9 8.53 -12.89 4.81
CA LEU A 9 7.26 -12.31 4.37
C LEU A 9 7.48 -11.05 3.53
N ASN A 10 7.25 -11.16 2.21
CA ASN A 10 7.35 -10.06 1.24
C ASN A 10 6.01 -9.35 0.98
N ALA A 11 4.90 -10.08 1.09
CA ALA A 11 3.55 -9.59 0.86
C ALA A 11 2.59 -10.06 1.95
N LEU A 12 1.65 -9.21 2.33
CA LEU A 12 0.59 -9.53 3.28
C LEU A 12 -0.76 -9.19 2.66
N LEU A 13 -1.65 -10.19 2.60
CA LEU A 13 -3.01 -10.04 2.12
C LEU A 13 -3.94 -10.00 3.32
N LEU A 14 -4.73 -8.95 3.41
CA LEU A 14 -5.70 -8.73 4.47
C LEU A 14 -7.07 -8.58 3.84
N GLU A 15 -8.07 -9.17 4.46
CA GLU A 15 -9.44 -8.93 4.06
C GLU A 15 -9.84 -7.49 4.41
N THR A 16 -9.59 -7.07 5.65
CA THR A 16 -10.04 -5.77 6.16
C THR A 16 -8.94 -5.03 6.90
N ILE A 17 -8.82 -3.72 6.69
CA ILE A 17 -7.87 -2.86 7.40
C ILE A 17 -8.59 -1.73 8.16
N PRO A 18 -8.10 -1.35 9.36
CA PRO A 18 -6.99 -1.95 10.12
C PRO A 18 -7.34 -3.22 10.91
N ASP A 19 -8.62 -3.57 11.00
CA ASP A 19 -9.13 -4.49 12.02
C ASP A 19 -8.57 -5.92 11.92
N HIS A 20 -8.22 -6.40 10.72
CA HIS A 20 -7.68 -7.76 10.55
C HIS A 20 -6.14 -7.81 10.59
N ILE A 21 -5.46 -6.71 10.91
CA ILE A 21 -4.03 -6.77 11.22
C ILE A 21 -3.86 -7.40 12.60
N PRO A 22 -3.19 -8.55 12.75
CA PRO A 22 -2.95 -9.12 14.06
C PRO A 22 -2.19 -8.14 14.96
N THR A 23 -2.66 -7.93 16.19
CA THR A 23 -2.03 -6.99 17.15
C THR A 23 -0.54 -7.30 17.36
N ALA A 24 -0.17 -8.58 17.31
CA ALA A 24 1.21 -9.04 17.39
C ALA A 24 2.11 -8.54 16.25
N LEU A 25 1.53 -8.16 15.11
CA LEU A 25 2.22 -7.65 13.92
C LEU A 25 2.14 -6.13 13.79
N ALA A 26 1.07 -5.48 14.27
CA ALA A 26 0.87 -4.04 14.14
C ALA A 26 2.10 -3.22 14.61
N GLY A 27 2.68 -3.58 15.76
CA GLY A 27 3.87 -2.89 16.30
C GLY A 27 5.21 -3.34 15.70
N LYS A 28 5.25 -4.37 14.85
CA LYS A 28 6.50 -4.99 14.40
C LYS A 28 6.93 -4.45 13.05
N VAL A 29 8.23 -4.16 12.93
CA VAL A 29 8.86 -3.94 11.62
C VAL A 29 9.20 -5.31 11.03
N LEU A 30 8.68 -5.59 9.85
CA LEU A 30 8.93 -6.79 9.06
C LEU A 30 9.85 -6.41 7.90
N PRO A 31 11.18 -6.63 8.01
CA PRO A 31 12.17 -6.01 7.13
C PRO A 31 11.97 -6.27 5.63
N LYS A 32 11.42 -7.45 5.29
CA LYS A 32 11.18 -7.84 3.90
C LYS A 32 9.76 -7.54 3.40
N LEU A 33 8.85 -7.11 4.28
CA LEU A 33 7.48 -6.82 3.88
C LEU A 33 7.44 -5.54 3.05
N ARG A 34 7.06 -5.68 1.78
CA ARG A 34 7.01 -4.59 0.79
C ARG A 34 5.61 -4.32 0.28
N VAL A 35 4.73 -5.31 0.31
CA VAL A 35 3.36 -5.17 -0.21
C VAL A 35 2.33 -5.49 0.84
N ILE A 36 1.34 -4.62 0.98
CA ILE A 36 0.10 -4.92 1.70
C ILE A 36 -1.06 -4.78 0.73
N ARG A 37 -1.92 -5.80 0.68
CA ARG A 37 -3.19 -5.75 -0.03
C ARG A 37 -4.34 -5.81 0.97
N SER A 38 -5.34 -4.96 0.77
CA SER A 38 -6.57 -4.95 1.56
C SER A 38 -7.81 -4.90 0.67
N ILE A 39 -8.82 -5.73 0.98
CA ILE A 39 -10.08 -5.79 0.23
C ILE A 39 -11.09 -4.76 0.76
N HIS A 40 -11.10 -4.51 2.07
CA HIS A 40 -12.04 -3.63 2.75
C HIS A 40 -11.32 -2.66 3.70
N ILE A 41 -11.88 -1.46 3.84
CA ILE A 41 -11.44 -0.48 4.83
C ILE A 41 -12.61 -0.24 5.77
N THR A 42 -12.51 -0.70 7.01
CA THR A 42 -13.50 -0.45 8.08
C THR A 42 -13.17 0.75 8.93
N ALA A 43 -12.04 1.43 8.64
CA ALA A 43 -11.64 2.61 9.36
C ALA A 43 -12.75 3.68 9.33
N LYS A 44 -13.35 3.93 10.50
CA LYS A 44 -14.22 5.09 10.78
C LYS A 44 -13.52 6.38 10.32
N PRO A 45 -14.25 7.46 10.01
CA PRO A 45 -13.89 8.47 9.01
C PRO A 45 -12.75 9.43 9.41
N ARG A 46 -11.88 9.05 10.36
CA ARG A 46 -10.81 9.91 10.85
C ARG A 46 -9.47 9.18 10.81
N ARG A 47 -8.84 9.34 9.64
CA ARG A 47 -7.39 9.26 9.38
C ARG A 47 -6.80 7.84 9.31
N PRO A 48 -5.82 7.60 8.42
CA PRO A 48 -5.04 6.36 8.38
C PRO A 48 -3.99 6.37 9.50
N ILE A 49 -4.40 6.46 10.78
CA ILE A 49 -3.47 6.41 11.93
C ILE A 49 -2.66 5.11 11.90
N TRP A 50 -3.23 4.06 11.33
CA TRP A 50 -2.59 2.76 11.14
C TRP A 50 -1.43 2.79 10.14
N PHE A 51 -1.27 3.79 9.26
CA PHE A 51 -0.02 4.00 8.49
C PHE A 51 1.18 4.31 9.41
N GLN A 52 0.93 4.65 10.67
CA GLN A 52 1.98 4.87 11.67
C GLN A 52 2.53 3.60 12.30
N TRP A 53 1.88 2.47 12.05
CA TRP A 53 2.22 1.20 12.66
C TRP A 53 3.53 0.65 12.10
N GLY A 54 4.23 -0.15 12.91
CA GLY A 54 5.55 -0.69 12.57
C GLY A 54 5.54 -1.47 11.26
N ILE A 55 4.43 -2.17 10.99
CA ILE A 55 4.25 -3.01 9.80
C ILE A 55 4.28 -2.23 8.49
N PHE A 56 3.95 -0.93 8.49
CA PHE A 56 3.97 -0.08 7.31
C PHE A 56 5.32 0.61 7.05
N ARG A 57 6.30 0.48 7.96
CA ARG A 57 7.59 1.18 7.82
C ARG A 57 8.41 0.71 6.61
N THR A 58 8.22 -0.53 6.18
CA THR A 58 8.96 -1.16 5.07
C THR A 58 8.14 -1.29 3.80
N VAL A 59 6.83 -1.00 3.88
CA VAL A 59 5.89 -1.20 2.78
C VAL A 59 6.12 -0.15 1.71
N GLU A 60 6.29 -0.63 0.48
CA GLU A 60 6.52 0.16 -0.72
C GLU A 60 5.26 0.28 -1.57
N VAL A 61 4.37 -0.72 -1.48
CA VAL A 61 3.14 -0.81 -2.27
C VAL A 61 1.95 -1.11 -1.38
N PHE A 62 0.90 -0.30 -1.52
CA PHE A 62 -0.39 -0.58 -0.90
C PHE A 62 -1.45 -0.81 -1.99
N ILE A 63 -2.17 -1.92 -1.89
CA ILE A 63 -3.21 -2.31 -2.85
C ILE A 63 -4.56 -2.26 -2.14
N ALA A 64 -5.51 -1.52 -2.69
CA ALA A 64 -6.85 -1.35 -2.12
C ALA A 64 -7.95 -1.60 -3.15
N ASN A 65 -9.10 -2.10 -2.71
CA ASN A 65 -10.28 -2.17 -3.56
C ASN A 65 -10.93 -0.78 -3.70
N TYR A 66 -11.02 -0.27 -4.92
CA TYR A 66 -11.43 1.11 -5.21
C TYR A 66 -12.85 1.46 -4.77
N PRO A 67 -13.92 0.69 -5.11
CA PRO A 67 -15.29 1.05 -4.76
C PRO A 67 -15.48 1.21 -3.25
N ASN A 68 -14.78 0.37 -2.47
CA ASN A 68 -14.85 0.38 -1.01
C ASN A 68 -13.93 1.42 -0.35
N ALA A 69 -12.89 1.88 -1.06
CA ALA A 69 -11.84 2.70 -0.49
C ALA A 69 -11.88 4.17 -0.94
N LYS A 70 -12.57 4.49 -2.05
CA LYS A 70 -12.58 5.84 -2.66
C LYS A 70 -12.91 6.94 -1.64
N GLY A 71 -14.09 6.88 -1.02
CA GLY A 71 -14.55 7.94 -0.12
C GLY A 71 -13.65 8.11 1.10
N TYR A 72 -13.09 7.01 1.61
CA TYR A 72 -12.12 7.03 2.69
C TYR A 72 -10.84 7.78 2.28
N TRP A 73 -10.22 7.41 1.15
CA TRP A 73 -8.96 8.03 0.73
C TRP A 73 -9.12 9.48 0.29
N GLU A 74 -10.21 9.82 -0.39
CA GLU A 74 -10.53 11.22 -0.74
C GLU A 74 -10.66 12.08 0.51
N SER A 75 -11.26 11.57 1.59
CA SER A 75 -11.35 12.29 2.86
C SER A 75 -10.03 12.31 3.64
N ALA A 76 -9.28 11.21 3.63
CA ALA A 76 -8.04 11.06 4.39
C ALA A 76 -6.90 11.93 3.83
N LEU A 77 -6.83 12.08 2.51
CA LEU A 77 -5.74 12.76 1.81
C LEU A 77 -5.93 14.28 1.71
N LYS A 78 -7.16 14.78 1.89
CA LYS A 78 -7.45 16.23 1.92
C LYS A 78 -6.69 16.98 3.02
N ASP A 79 -6.21 16.28 4.03
CA ASP A 79 -5.43 16.87 5.10
C ASP A 79 -3.95 16.47 4.99
N ILE A 80 -3.20 17.33 4.30
CA ILE A 80 -1.79 17.15 3.92
C ILE A 80 -0.85 16.98 5.14
N ASN A 81 -1.31 17.25 6.36
CA ASN A 81 -0.50 17.06 7.57
C ASN A 81 -0.66 15.67 8.21
N LYS A 82 -1.57 14.81 7.69
CA LYS A 82 -2.05 13.63 8.42
C LYS A 82 -1.55 12.27 7.92
N LEU A 83 -1.04 12.16 6.69
CA LEU A 83 -0.43 10.94 6.17
C LEU A 83 1.05 10.83 6.57
N LYS A 84 1.33 10.81 7.89
CA LYS A 84 2.70 10.55 8.38
C LYS A 84 2.92 9.05 8.63
N LYS A 85 4.19 8.62 8.46
CA LYS A 85 4.83 7.35 8.90
C LYS A 85 4.78 6.08 8.01
N ALA A 86 4.45 6.18 6.72
CA ALA A 86 4.81 5.14 5.74
C ALA A 86 5.97 5.60 4.84
N PRO A 87 7.21 5.70 5.36
CA PRO A 87 8.32 6.40 4.69
C PRO A 87 8.78 5.75 3.38
N LYS A 88 8.49 4.46 3.19
CA LYS A 88 8.86 3.74 1.97
C LYS A 88 7.74 3.61 0.97
N LEU A 89 6.52 4.07 1.31
CA LEU A 89 5.36 3.91 0.42
C LEU A 89 5.56 4.77 -0.82
N LYS A 90 5.70 4.12 -1.97
CA LYS A 90 5.92 4.76 -3.28
C LYS A 90 4.74 4.53 -4.22
N HIS A 91 4.04 3.42 -4.06
CA HIS A 91 2.97 3.02 -4.97
C HIS A 91 1.68 2.74 -4.23
N PHE A 92 0.59 3.27 -4.76
CA PHE A 92 -0.76 2.95 -4.32
C PHE A 92 -1.54 2.39 -5.52
N ILE A 93 -2.09 1.19 -5.40
CA ILE A 93 -2.81 0.53 -6.49
C ILE A 93 -4.27 0.35 -6.09
N PHE A 94 -5.17 0.91 -6.88
CA PHE A 94 -6.60 0.73 -6.75
C PHE A 94 -7.10 -0.36 -7.70
N ILE A 95 -7.76 -1.37 -7.15
CA ILE A 95 -8.45 -2.42 -7.92
C ILE A 95 -9.89 -2.00 -8.14
N THR A 96 -10.31 -1.81 -9.40
CA THR A 96 -11.62 -1.21 -9.71
C THR A 96 -12.72 -2.23 -9.98
N HIS A 97 -12.38 -3.45 -10.41
CA HIS A 97 -13.30 -4.47 -10.95
C HIS A 97 -14.24 -3.97 -12.08
N ASN A 98 -14.07 -2.73 -12.52
CA ASN A 98 -14.87 -2.08 -13.55
C ASN A 98 -13.92 -1.49 -14.57
N SER A 99 -13.86 -2.12 -15.75
CA SER A 99 -12.98 -1.75 -16.85
C SER A 99 -13.22 -0.33 -17.39
N LYS A 100 -14.38 0.28 -17.09
CA LYS A 100 -14.66 1.68 -17.45
C LYS A 100 -13.91 2.68 -16.56
N ILE A 101 -13.52 2.28 -15.35
CA ILE A 101 -12.79 3.13 -14.42
C ILE A 101 -11.29 2.99 -14.69
N LYS A 102 -10.76 3.89 -15.52
CA LYS A 102 -9.33 3.92 -15.87
C LYS A 102 -8.49 4.71 -14.86
N SER A 103 -9.09 5.70 -14.19
CA SER A 103 -8.42 6.54 -13.19
C SER A 103 -9.44 7.40 -12.42
N ASN A 104 -9.02 7.92 -11.28
CA ASN A 104 -9.68 9.02 -10.57
C ASN A 104 -8.65 10.17 -10.44
N PRO A 105 -8.75 11.23 -11.26
CA PRO A 105 -7.78 12.33 -11.27
C PRO A 105 -7.58 12.99 -9.90
N ILE A 106 -8.64 13.10 -9.09
CA ILE A 106 -8.57 13.71 -7.76
C ILE A 106 -7.66 12.88 -6.85
N LEU A 107 -7.84 11.55 -6.83
CA LEU A 107 -6.98 10.69 -6.02
C LEU A 107 -5.54 10.65 -6.54
N VAL A 108 -5.35 10.64 -7.85
CA VAL A 108 -4.01 10.67 -8.45
C VAL A 108 -3.26 11.94 -8.01
N GLU A 109 -3.87 13.11 -8.14
CA GLU A 109 -3.26 14.38 -7.72
C GLU A 109 -3.01 14.42 -6.20
N LEU A 110 -3.97 13.94 -5.40
CA LEU A 110 -3.79 13.85 -3.96
C LEU A 110 -2.59 12.98 -3.60
N PHE A 111 -2.49 11.75 -4.11
CA PHE A 111 -1.34 10.88 -3.83
C PHE A 111 -0.02 11.43 -4.37
N LYS A 112 -0.05 12.09 -5.54
CA LYS A 112 1.13 12.74 -6.12
C LYS A 112 1.68 13.85 -5.22
N ALA A 113 0.82 14.63 -4.57
CA ALA A 113 1.22 15.63 -3.58
C ALA A 113 1.97 15.01 -2.37
N TRP A 114 1.81 13.71 -2.14
CA TRP A 114 2.52 12.93 -1.13
C TRP A 114 3.74 12.17 -1.68
N GLY A 115 4.13 12.39 -2.95
CA GLY A 115 5.20 11.65 -3.61
C GLY A 115 4.87 10.18 -3.90
N ILE A 116 3.58 9.81 -3.89
CA ILE A 116 3.10 8.46 -4.12
C ILE A 116 2.50 8.37 -5.52
N VAL A 117 2.95 7.39 -6.30
CA VAL A 117 2.38 7.09 -7.61
C VAL A 117 1.10 6.26 -7.43
N CYS A 118 -0.02 6.79 -7.91
CA CYS A 118 -1.32 6.13 -7.84
C CYS A 118 -1.66 5.43 -9.17
N HIS A 119 -1.97 4.14 -9.09
CA HIS A 119 -2.32 3.29 -10.22
C HIS A 119 -3.76 2.76 -10.08
N PHE A 120 -4.39 2.48 -11.22
CA PHE A 120 -5.69 1.82 -11.27
C PHE A 120 -5.57 0.57 -12.13
N ARG A 121 -6.08 -0.56 -11.63
CA ARG A 121 -6.09 -1.86 -12.31
C ARG A 121 -7.45 -2.51 -12.16
N THR A 122 -7.85 -3.33 -13.13
CA THR A 122 -9.11 -4.09 -13.07
C THR A 122 -9.01 -5.27 -12.12
N GLU A 123 -7.87 -5.93 -12.13
CA GLU A 123 -7.56 -7.10 -11.30
C GLU A 123 -6.06 -7.16 -10.99
N MET A 124 -5.74 -7.90 -9.93
CA MET A 124 -4.37 -8.22 -9.56
C MET A 124 -4.40 -9.49 -8.71
N ASN A 125 -3.95 -10.61 -9.28
CA ASN A 125 -3.81 -11.86 -8.57
C ASN A 125 -2.48 -11.89 -7.80
N HIS A 126 -2.20 -12.99 -7.09
CA HIS A 126 -0.96 -13.10 -6.30
C HIS A 126 0.30 -13.06 -7.17
N ILE A 127 0.26 -13.63 -8.39
CA ILE A 127 1.37 -13.61 -9.36
C ILE A 127 1.63 -12.19 -9.83
N ASP A 128 0.57 -11.42 -10.14
CA ASP A 128 0.71 -10.02 -10.55
C ASP A 128 1.38 -9.18 -9.45
N VAL A 129 1.04 -9.46 -8.19
CA VAL A 129 1.67 -8.80 -7.04
C VAL A 129 3.14 -9.15 -6.94
N LEU A 130 3.51 -10.43 -7.08
CA LEU A 130 4.90 -10.87 -7.05
C LEU A 130 5.70 -10.27 -8.22
N ASN A 131 5.17 -10.33 -9.44
CA ASN A 131 5.79 -9.72 -10.62
C ASN A 131 5.97 -8.20 -10.45
N PHE A 132 5.03 -7.53 -9.76
CA PHE A 132 5.17 -6.11 -9.45
C PHE A 132 6.32 -5.86 -8.47
N ILE A 133 6.49 -6.72 -7.46
CA ILE A 133 7.60 -6.66 -6.51
C ILE A 133 8.94 -6.87 -7.23
N ASP A 134 9.03 -7.88 -8.09
CA ASP A 134 10.28 -8.21 -8.81
C ASP A 134 10.70 -7.05 -9.72
N ARG A 135 9.76 -6.42 -10.41
CA ARG A 135 10.02 -5.21 -11.22
C ARG A 135 10.47 -4.01 -10.39
N LEU A 136 9.99 -3.89 -9.14
CA LEU A 136 10.50 -2.85 -8.24
C LEU A 136 11.97 -3.07 -7.89
N ASP A 137 12.43 -4.33 -7.82
CA ASP A 137 13.83 -4.64 -7.57
C ASP A 137 14.72 -4.37 -8.78
N GLU A 138 14.24 -4.66 -10.00
CA GLU A 138 14.96 -4.35 -11.24
C GLU A 138 15.24 -2.84 -11.38
N VAL A 139 14.25 -2.00 -11.10
CA VAL A 139 14.40 -0.53 -11.13
C VAL A 139 15.38 -0.01 -10.07
N VAL A 140 15.45 -0.67 -8.90
CA VAL A 140 16.40 -0.31 -7.83
C VAL A 140 17.83 -0.74 -8.18
N VAL A 141 18.01 -1.83 -8.90
CA VAL A 141 19.34 -2.27 -9.37
C VAL A 141 19.85 -1.31 -10.42
N GLU A 142 19.04 -0.97 -11.43
CA GLU A 142 19.45 -0.10 -12.54
C GLU A 142 19.80 1.34 -12.09
N SER A 143 19.08 1.87 -11.11
CA SER A 143 19.37 3.19 -10.53
C SER A 143 20.64 3.24 -9.67
N LYS A 144 21.13 2.09 -9.17
CA LYS A 144 22.44 2.01 -8.47
C LYS A 144 23.62 1.83 -9.41
N THR A 145 23.41 1.24 -10.58
CA THR A 145 24.46 1.02 -11.59
C THR A 145 24.82 2.30 -12.34
N LEU A 146 23.93 3.29 -12.36
CA LEU A 146 24.13 4.58 -13.03
C LEU A 146 24.83 5.64 -12.16
N GLU A 147 25.16 5.32 -10.90
CA GLU A 147 25.88 6.22 -9.97
C GLU A 147 27.37 5.84 -9.79
N HIS A 148 27.99 5.11 -10.73
CA HIS A 148 29.43 4.82 -10.73
C HIS A 148 30.11 5.26 -12.02
#